data_AF-A0A917J2H3-F1
#
_entry.id   AF-A0A917J2H3-F1
#
_cell.length_a   1.000
_cell.length_b   1.000
_cell.length_c   1.000
_cell.angle_alpha   90.00
_cell.angle_beta   90.00
_cell.angle_gamma   90.00
#
_symmetry.space_group_name_H-M   'P 1'
#
loop_
_entity.id
_entity.type
_entity.pdbx_description
1 polymer ?
#
loop_
_entity_poly.entity_id
_entity_poly.type
_entity_poly.pdbx_seq_one_letter_code
_entity_poly.pdbx_strand_id
1 'polypeptide(L)'
;MLKGGITKAVDINGMAASCQRKEALLFYKGRWLAGPLPADVFCLYYKSLGRIGHTGFFDGWANKSMGTFYSVEGNTNDGGNREGDGVYRRIRSVAATHSISRWVI
;
A
#
# COMPACT_ATOMS: atom_id res chain seq x y z
N MET A 1 -14.22 6.79 -22.37
CA MET A 1 -13.13 7.45 -21.61
C MET A 1 -13.27 7.04 -20.16
N LEU A 2 -12.27 6.38 -19.58
CA LEU A 2 -12.19 6.14 -18.13
C LEU A 2 -12.13 7.51 -17.45
N LYS A 3 -13.07 7.79 -16.54
CA LYS A 3 -13.02 8.98 -15.67
C LYS A 3 -11.90 8.76 -14.64
N GLY A 4 -10.66 8.91 -15.10
CA GLY A 4 -9.47 8.84 -14.27
C GLY A 4 -9.37 10.09 -13.39
N GLY A 5 -9.17 9.86 -12.10
CA GLY A 5 -8.72 10.88 -11.17
C GLY A 5 -9.82 11.42 -10.27
N ILE A 6 -9.66 11.19 -8.96
CA ILE A 6 -10.31 11.96 -7.93
C ILE A 6 -9.84 13.41 -8.10
N THR A 7 -10.75 14.33 -8.45
CA THR A 7 -10.46 15.74 -8.80
C THR A 7 -10.20 16.64 -7.59
N LYS A 8 -10.13 16.06 -6.38
CA LYS A 8 -9.83 16.76 -5.14
C LYS A 8 -8.56 16.17 -4.51
N ALA A 9 -7.41 16.64 -4.99
CA ALA A 9 -6.09 16.38 -4.42
C ALA A 9 -5.86 17.07 -3.05
N VAL A 10 -6.92 17.47 -2.34
CA VAL A 10 -6.78 18.10 -1.00
C VAL A 10 -6.41 17.06 0.07
N ASP A 11 -6.77 15.79 -0.14
CA ASP A 11 -6.45 14.72 0.82
C ASP A 11 -5.17 13.95 0.47
N ILE A 12 -4.78 13.92 -0.81
CA ILE A 12 -3.58 13.24 -1.31
C ILE A 12 -2.43 14.21 -1.34
N ASN A 13 -1.47 14.02 -0.43
CA ASN A 13 -0.24 14.79 -0.38
C ASN A 13 0.96 13.86 -0.62
N GLY A 14 2.17 14.42 -0.68
CA GLY A 14 3.40 13.62 -0.85
C GLY A 14 3.68 12.63 0.30
N MET A 15 2.86 12.58 1.35
CA MET A 15 3.03 11.68 2.48
C MET A 15 2.27 10.37 2.25
N ALA A 16 2.94 9.25 2.55
CA ALA A 16 2.36 7.91 2.51
C ALA A 16 1.04 7.77 3.30
N ALA A 17 0.83 8.58 4.34
CA ALA A 17 -0.41 8.57 5.11
C ALA A 17 -1.65 8.93 4.29
N SER A 18 -1.49 9.75 3.25
CA SER A 18 -2.59 10.12 2.36
C SER A 18 -3.01 9.01 1.40
N CYS A 19 -2.16 7.99 1.23
CA CYS A 19 -2.43 6.86 0.35
C CYS A 19 -3.42 5.85 0.96
N GLN A 20 -3.75 5.98 2.24
CA GLN A 20 -4.83 5.21 2.86
C GLN A 20 -6.19 5.85 2.54
N ARG A 21 -6.91 5.27 1.58
CA ARG A 21 -8.30 5.67 1.28
C ARG A 21 -9.27 4.93 2.21
N LYS A 22 -9.74 5.61 3.26
CA LYS A 22 -10.51 5.01 4.35
C LYS A 22 -11.88 4.49 3.90
N GLU A 23 -12.49 5.14 2.91
CA GLU A 23 -13.82 4.84 2.38
C GLU A 23 -13.80 3.60 1.48
N ALA A 24 -12.60 3.12 1.11
CA ALA A 24 -12.40 2.04 0.15
C ALA A 24 -11.44 0.97 0.70
N LEU A 25 -11.43 0.76 2.02
CA LEU A 25 -10.59 -0.26 2.65
C LEU A 25 -11.00 -1.68 2.21
N LEU A 26 -9.99 -2.50 1.96
CA LEU A 26 -10.09 -3.92 1.58
C LEU A 26 -9.49 -4.80 2.65
N PHE A 27 -8.46 -4.28 3.32
CA PHE A 27 -7.80 -4.88 4.45
C PHE A 27 -7.46 -3.79 5.46
N TYR A 28 -7.72 -4.04 6.74
CA TYR A 28 -7.35 -3.13 7.81
C TYR A 28 -7.08 -3.88 9.10
N LYS A 29 -5.91 -3.66 9.71
CA LYS A 29 -5.52 -4.23 11.01
C LYS A 29 -5.82 -5.73 11.16
N GLY A 30 -5.44 -6.53 10.15
CA GLY A 30 -5.60 -7.99 10.19
C GLY A 30 -6.95 -8.50 9.67
N ARG A 31 -7.89 -7.64 9.30
CA ARG A 31 -9.22 -8.02 8.81
C ARG A 31 -9.38 -7.73 7.32
N TRP A 32 -9.82 -8.73 6.56
CA TRP A 32 -10.24 -8.59 5.17
C TRP A 32 -11.71 -8.18 5.07
N LEU A 33 -11.99 -7.26 4.15
CA LEU A 33 -13.33 -6.84 3.72
C LEU A 33 -13.60 -7.32 2.28
N ALA A 34 -12.56 -7.35 1.44
CA ALA A 34 -12.61 -7.87 0.07
C ALA A 34 -11.20 -8.25 -0.42
N GLY A 35 -11.12 -9.00 -1.52
CA GLY A 35 -9.84 -9.32 -2.16
C GLY A 35 -9.20 -8.10 -2.82
N PRO A 36 -7.85 -7.97 -2.79
CA PRO A 36 -7.14 -6.92 -3.50
C PRO A 36 -7.03 -7.24 -5.00
N LEU A 37 -6.96 -6.19 -5.80
CA LEU A 37 -6.66 -6.20 -7.23
C LEU A 37 -5.30 -5.54 -7.48
N PRO A 38 -4.64 -5.83 -8.61
CA PRO A 38 -3.48 -5.07 -9.03
C PRO A 38 -3.75 -3.56 -8.97
N ALA A 39 -2.74 -2.80 -8.54
CA ALA A 39 -2.79 -1.36 -8.27
C ALA A 39 -3.62 -0.91 -7.05
N ASP A 40 -4.21 -1.83 -6.27
CA ASP A 40 -4.71 -1.48 -4.93
C ASP A 40 -3.52 -1.11 -4.02
N VAL A 41 -3.69 -0.05 -3.23
CA VAL A 41 -2.59 0.59 -2.49
C VAL A 41 -2.52 0.06 -1.07
N PHE A 42 -1.34 -0.39 -0.65
CA PHE A 42 -1.08 -0.82 0.72
C PHE A 42 -0.34 0.26 1.52
N CYS A 43 -0.49 0.23 2.83
CA CYS A 43 0.22 1.12 3.75
C CYS A 43 0.93 0.31 4.85
N LEU A 44 2.10 0.79 5.29
CA LEU A 44 2.81 0.29 6.46
C LEU A 44 2.77 1.34 7.58
N TYR A 45 2.50 0.88 8.79
CA TYR A 45 2.45 1.72 9.98
C TYR A 45 3.78 1.64 10.74
N TYR A 46 4.41 2.78 10.96
CA TYR A 46 5.67 2.87 11.70
C TYR A 46 5.35 3.23 13.15
N LYS A 47 5.47 2.25 14.05
CA LYS A 47 5.18 2.42 15.48
C LYS A 47 5.97 3.58 16.10
N SER A 48 7.24 3.72 15.74
CA SER A 48 8.13 4.80 16.20
C SER A 48 7.67 6.20 15.79
N LEU A 49 6.92 6.33 14.68
CA LEU A 49 6.40 7.61 14.21
C LEU A 49 4.94 7.84 14.57
N GLY A 50 4.24 6.83 15.12
CA GLY A 50 2.81 6.92 15.41
C GLY A 50 1.92 7.15 14.18
N ARG A 51 2.38 6.78 12.98
CA ARG A 51 1.64 7.01 11.73
C ARG A 51 2.01 6.03 10.61
N ILE A 52 1.24 6.09 9.53
CA ILE A 52 1.64 5.47 8.25
C ILE A 52 2.92 6.17 7.75
N GLY A 53 3.94 5.36 7.52
CA GLY A 53 5.28 5.82 7.15
C GLY A 53 5.71 5.42 5.74
N HIS A 54 5.06 4.42 5.15
CA HIS A 54 5.42 3.88 3.84
C HIS A 54 4.22 3.30 3.11
N THR A 55 4.32 3.25 1.78
CA THR A 55 3.26 2.79 0.89
C THR A 55 3.83 2.25 -0.42
N GLY A 56 2.97 1.61 -1.19
CA GLY A 56 3.19 1.13 -2.54
C GLY A 56 1.89 0.48 -3.02
N PHE A 57 1.94 -0.22 -4.14
CA PHE A 57 0.75 -0.92 -4.65
C PHE A 57 0.96 -2.42 -4.76
N PHE A 58 -0.14 -3.14 -4.63
CA PHE A 58 -0.26 -4.58 -4.81
C PHE A 58 -0.11 -4.94 -6.29
N ASP A 59 0.77 -5.89 -6.57
CA ASP A 59 1.14 -6.38 -7.90
C ASP A 59 0.85 -7.89 -8.04
N GLY A 60 -0.14 -8.38 -7.29
CA GLY A 60 -0.54 -9.79 -7.30
C GLY A 60 -0.05 -10.60 -6.10
N TRP A 61 -0.62 -11.79 -5.94
CA TRP A 61 -0.22 -12.71 -4.88
C TRP A 61 1.11 -13.37 -5.23
N ALA A 62 2.05 -13.38 -4.27
CA ALA A 62 3.25 -14.18 -4.36
C ALA A 62 2.96 -15.60 -3.85
N ASN A 63 2.29 -15.68 -2.70
CA ASN A 63 1.67 -16.90 -2.22
C ASN A 63 0.47 -16.54 -1.35
N LYS A 64 -0.74 -16.74 -1.89
CA LYS A 64 -1.99 -16.37 -1.20
C LYS A 64 -2.22 -17.18 0.08
N SER A 65 -1.88 -18.47 0.09
CA SER A 65 -2.09 -19.31 1.29
C SER A 65 -1.13 -18.96 2.42
N MET A 66 0.08 -18.49 2.10
CA MET A 66 1.05 -17.96 3.07
C MET A 66 0.83 -16.49 3.41
N GLY A 67 -0.16 -15.83 2.80
CA GLY A 67 -0.44 -14.41 3.02
C GLY A 67 0.71 -13.50 2.56
N THR A 68 1.35 -13.82 1.44
CA THR A 68 2.39 -12.98 0.83
C THR A 68 1.99 -12.48 -0.55
N PHE A 69 2.34 -11.22 -0.85
CA PHE A 69 2.03 -10.56 -2.10
C PHE A 69 3.24 -9.85 -2.68
N TYR A 70 3.24 -9.69 -4.01
CA TYR A 70 4.17 -8.81 -4.68
C TYR A 70 3.69 -7.37 -4.56
N SER A 71 4.61 -6.46 -4.27
CA SER A 71 4.38 -5.02 -4.26
C SER A 71 5.36 -4.32 -5.18
N VAL A 72 5.00 -3.13 -5.65
CA VAL A 72 5.93 -2.17 -6.26
C VAL A 72 5.97 -0.92 -5.41
N GLU A 73 7.18 -0.50 -5.04
CA GLU A 73 7.42 0.49 -4.01
C GLU A 73 8.57 1.41 -4.40
N GLY A 74 8.37 2.71 -4.31
CA GLY A 74 9.42 3.72 -4.50
C GLY A 74 10.16 4.04 -3.20
N ASN A 75 11.28 4.73 -3.33
CA ASN A 75 12.17 5.10 -2.22
C ASN A 75 12.46 3.89 -1.32
N THR A 76 12.91 2.79 -1.92
CA THR A 76 13.24 1.58 -1.17
C THR A 76 14.60 1.02 -1.58
N ASN A 77 15.18 0.17 -0.73
CA ASN A 77 16.48 -0.49 -0.89
C ASN A 77 16.54 -1.73 0.03
N ASP A 78 17.54 -2.60 -0.14
CA ASP A 78 17.66 -3.83 0.66
C ASP A 78 17.85 -3.58 2.17
N GLY A 79 18.30 -2.38 2.56
CA GLY A 79 18.54 -2.00 3.94
C GLY A 79 17.28 -1.67 4.76
N GLY A 80 16.10 -1.58 4.13
CA GLY A 80 14.84 -1.31 4.84
C GLY A 80 14.80 0.07 5.53
N ASN A 81 15.64 1.00 5.09
CA ASN A 81 15.78 2.34 5.64
C ASN A 81 15.00 3.38 4.81
N ARG A 82 15.20 4.66 5.11
CA ARG A 82 14.48 5.78 4.46
C ARG A 82 15.24 6.41 3.28
N GLU A 83 16.46 5.94 3.02
CA GLU A 83 17.38 6.40 1.98
C GLU A 83 17.32 5.43 0.79
N GLY A 84 16.12 5.23 0.26
CA GLY A 84 15.93 4.33 -0.88
C GLY A 84 16.55 4.91 -2.15
N ASP A 85 17.04 4.04 -3.02
CA ASP A 85 17.75 4.42 -4.24
C ASP A 85 16.93 4.18 -5.52
N GLY A 86 15.72 3.62 -5.39
CA GLY A 86 14.91 3.33 -6.57
C GLY A 86 13.49 2.85 -6.29
N VAL A 87 12.90 2.32 -7.36
CA VAL A 87 11.60 1.65 -7.37
C VAL A 87 11.82 0.16 -7.58
N TYR A 88 11.33 -0.65 -6.65
CA TYR A 88 11.57 -2.09 -6.67
C TYR A 88 10.29 -2.88 -6.45
N ARG A 89 10.29 -4.09 -6.99
CA ARG A 89 9.30 -5.11 -6.68
C ARG A 89 9.73 -5.89 -5.43
N ARG A 90 8.83 -6.05 -4.45
CA ARG A 90 9.11 -6.74 -3.18
C ARG A 90 8.08 -7.81 -2.87
N ILE A 91 8.46 -8.75 -2.00
CA ILE A 91 7.50 -9.65 -1.36
C ILE A 91 7.14 -9.05 0.00
N ARG A 92 5.84 -8.87 0.23
CA ARG A 92 5.28 -8.35 1.49
C ARG A 92 4.39 -9.38 2.14
N SER A 93 4.42 -9.40 3.49
CA SER A 93 3.48 -10.17 4.28
C SER A 93 2.22 -9.34 4.57
N VAL A 94 1.05 -9.96 4.42
CA VAL A 94 -0.24 -9.39 4.84
C VAL A 94 -0.24 -9.07 6.33
N ALA A 95 0.38 -9.91 7.16
CA ALA A 95 0.43 -9.72 8.61
C ALA A 95 1.22 -8.47 9.02
N ALA A 96 2.23 -8.08 8.23
CA ALA A 96 3.01 -6.85 8.44
C ALA A 96 2.36 -5.60 7.81
N THR A 97 1.28 -5.78 7.04
CA THR A 97 0.60 -4.69 6.32
C THR A 97 -0.41 -4.01 7.25
N HIS A 98 -0.46 -2.68 7.24
CA HIS A 98 -1.43 -1.94 8.06
C HIS A 98 -2.81 -1.89 7.42
N SER A 99 -2.84 -1.55 6.13
CA SER A 99 -4.07 -1.47 5.35
C SER A 99 -3.83 -1.70 3.87
N ILE A 100 -4.87 -2.11 3.16
CA ILE A 100 -4.95 -2.10 1.70
C ILE A 100 -6.26 -1.40 1.33
N SER A 101 -6.22 -0.50 0.35
CA SER A 101 -7.39 0.29 -0.09
C SER A 101 -7.52 0.28 -1.61
N ARG A 102 -8.75 0.40 -2.10
CA ARG A 102 -9.06 0.40 -3.54
C ARG A 102 -8.83 1.78 -4.17
N TRP A 103 -8.02 1.77 -5.23
CA TRP A 103 -7.71 2.97 -6.01
C TRP A 103 -8.06 2.86 -7.49
N VAL A 104 -8.17 1.64 -8.01
CA VAL A 104 -8.66 1.38 -9.36
C VAL A 104 -10.18 1.17 -9.35
N ILE A 105 -10.85 1.77 -10.34
CA ILE A 105 -12.29 1.70 -10.59
C ILE A 105 -12.54 1.04 -11.93
#